data_AF-D8M3D4-F1
#
_entry.id   AF-D8M3D4-F1
#
_cell.length_a   1.000
_cell.length_b   1.000
_cell.length_c   1.000
_cell.angle_alpha   90.00
_cell.angle_beta   90.00
_cell.angle_gamma   90.00
#
_symmetry.space_group_name_H-M   'P 1'
#
loop_
_entity.id
_entity.type
_entity.pdbx_description
1 polymer ?
#
loop_
_entity_poly.entity_id
_entity_poly.type
_entity_poly.pdbx_seq_one_letter_code
_entity_poly.pdbx_strand_id
1 'polypeptide(L)'
;MKPNGWISLILSNRECIVLQFDNGVFMNQGFVLNEQKVLKVFGNHQIGAISYNEEQSIEVVEKGIVDLDHGSRFEGLVLTENKLGIPFGYGEMYDDDGFLLYKGIMINWKRFGYGTSYHNNGCIEYEGYWCDDNRFGIGKVYDRYGKLVNKCEWCNGIECDIDYEGDGSKPLNIGMKHLKLNDNCILVDWDVSLLYNLESIEIGDDCFGSVKTFKIDGLNRLKTIKIGNNSFTQLKSTEKWDWRKADQLKSFHILNCESLESIQIGEWSFSDFAGDFELKNLPQLQSIQIGTIGTIRSWSYNFCYSSFVIRGIDMISNI
;
A
#
# COMPACT_ATOMS: atom_id res chain seq x y z
N MET A 1 -2.31 7.60 -8.74
CA MET A 1 -1.59 6.68 -7.83
C MET A 1 -2.61 5.82 -7.11
N LYS A 2 -3.16 4.79 -7.77
CA LYS A 2 -4.23 3.99 -7.17
C LYS A 2 -3.82 2.53 -7.12
N PRO A 3 -4.00 1.85 -5.97
CA PRO A 3 -3.68 0.43 -5.89
C PRO A 3 -4.52 -0.40 -6.85
N ASN A 4 -3.90 -1.43 -7.40
CA ASN A 4 -4.51 -2.31 -8.36
C ASN A 4 -4.10 -3.76 -8.05
N GLY A 5 -5.04 -4.68 -8.18
CA GLY A 5 -4.86 -6.08 -7.81
C GLY A 5 -5.03 -6.32 -6.31
N TRP A 6 -4.36 -7.36 -5.80
CA TRP A 6 -4.46 -7.75 -4.40
C TRP A 6 -3.54 -6.93 -3.50
N ILE A 7 -4.08 -6.51 -2.37
CA ILE A 7 -3.37 -5.81 -1.29
C ILE A 7 -3.48 -6.68 -0.05
N SER A 8 -2.35 -6.95 0.61
CA SER A 8 -2.33 -7.58 1.93
C SER A 8 -1.88 -6.60 3.00
N LEU A 9 -2.65 -6.52 4.07
CA LEU A 9 -2.33 -5.82 5.31
C LEU A 9 -2.01 -6.85 6.37
N ILE A 10 -0.76 -6.84 6.85
CA ILE A 10 -0.30 -7.78 7.89
C ILE A 10 -0.50 -7.11 9.25
N LEU A 11 -1.28 -7.74 10.12
CA LEU A 11 -1.58 -7.28 11.47
C LEU A 11 -0.55 -7.84 12.47
N SER A 12 -0.40 -7.17 13.62
CA SER A 12 0.61 -7.50 14.64
C SER A 12 0.45 -8.89 15.28
N ASN A 13 -0.74 -9.48 15.20
CA ASN A 13 -1.09 -10.81 15.69
C ASN A 13 -0.94 -11.92 14.63
N ARG A 14 -0.21 -11.66 13.53
CA ARG A 14 -0.07 -12.54 12.35
C ARG A 14 -1.38 -12.84 11.62
N GLU A 15 -2.45 -12.11 11.92
CA GLU A 15 -3.59 -12.05 11.01
C GLU A 15 -3.22 -11.22 9.80
N CYS A 16 -3.85 -11.51 8.67
CA CYS A 16 -3.73 -10.68 7.49
C CYS A 16 -5.11 -10.43 6.88
N ILE A 17 -5.27 -9.20 6.38
CA ILE A 17 -6.44 -8.79 5.62
C ILE A 17 -5.98 -8.67 4.17
N VAL A 18 -6.59 -9.44 3.29
CA VAL A 18 -6.26 -9.47 1.86
C VAL A 18 -7.48 -8.96 1.10
N LEU A 19 -7.33 -7.87 0.35
CA LEU A 19 -8.43 -7.21 -0.35
C LEU A 19 -8.05 -6.96 -1.81
N GLN A 20 -9.01 -7.10 -2.71
CA GLN A 20 -8.81 -6.84 -4.14
C GLN A 20 -9.31 -5.45 -4.51
N PHE A 21 -8.49 -4.73 -5.28
CA PHE A 21 -8.79 -3.41 -5.80
C PHE A 21 -8.65 -3.35 -7.32
N ASP A 22 -9.49 -2.57 -7.98
CA ASP A 22 -9.33 -2.15 -9.37
C ASP A 22 -9.22 -0.63 -9.40
N ASN A 23 -8.04 -0.12 -9.76
CA ASN A 23 -7.77 1.32 -9.82
C ASN A 23 -8.26 2.08 -8.57
N GLY A 24 -7.93 1.55 -7.38
CA GLY A 24 -8.28 2.13 -6.07
C GLY A 24 -9.72 1.90 -5.61
N VAL A 25 -10.55 1.25 -6.43
CA VAL A 25 -11.91 0.85 -6.05
C VAL A 25 -11.87 -0.54 -5.43
N PHE A 26 -12.35 -0.68 -4.20
CA PHE A 26 -12.47 -1.99 -3.56
C PHE A 26 -13.49 -2.85 -4.30
N MET A 27 -13.08 -4.04 -4.71
CA MET A 27 -13.88 -4.93 -5.56
C MET A 27 -14.88 -5.80 -4.80
N ASN A 28 -15.06 -5.54 -3.50
CA ASN A 28 -15.85 -6.40 -2.61
C ASN A 28 -15.37 -7.86 -2.64
N GLN A 29 -14.05 -8.07 -2.76
CA GLN A 29 -13.43 -9.39 -2.72
C GLN A 29 -12.25 -9.36 -1.75
N GLY A 30 -12.18 -10.35 -0.89
CA GLY A 30 -11.14 -10.40 0.13
C GLY A 30 -11.31 -11.46 1.19
N PHE A 31 -10.30 -11.55 2.03
CA PHE A 31 -10.23 -12.50 3.12
C PHE A 31 -9.60 -11.86 4.36
N VAL A 32 -10.08 -12.23 5.54
CA VAL A 32 -9.34 -12.09 6.79
C VAL A 32 -8.85 -13.47 7.17
N LEU A 33 -7.55 -13.62 7.40
CA LEU A 33 -6.89 -14.90 7.60
C LEU A 33 -6.02 -14.85 8.85
N ASN A 34 -5.83 -16.00 9.50
CA ASN A 34 -4.68 -16.23 10.38
C ASN A 34 -3.82 -17.37 9.83
N GLU A 35 -2.81 -17.82 10.58
CA GLU A 35 -1.92 -18.91 10.14
C GLU A 35 -2.62 -20.28 10.00
N GLN A 36 -3.88 -20.43 10.43
CA GLN A 36 -4.59 -21.71 10.48
C GLN A 36 -5.85 -21.78 9.60
N LYS A 37 -6.59 -20.68 9.47
CA LYS A 37 -7.87 -20.67 8.78
C LYS A 37 -8.23 -19.31 8.18
N VAL A 38 -9.20 -19.35 7.27
CA VAL A 38 -9.96 -18.17 6.85
C VAL A 38 -10.91 -17.78 8.00
N LEU A 39 -10.82 -16.53 8.46
CA LEU A 39 -11.64 -15.97 9.54
C LEU A 39 -12.87 -15.25 9.01
N LYS A 40 -12.74 -14.61 7.84
CA LYS A 40 -13.83 -13.90 7.17
C LYS A 40 -13.57 -13.87 5.67
N VAL A 41 -14.66 -13.89 4.89
CA VAL A 41 -14.65 -13.67 3.44
C VAL A 41 -15.37 -12.36 3.17
N PHE A 42 -14.89 -11.54 2.25
CA PHE A 42 -15.60 -10.37 1.75
C PHE A 42 -16.23 -10.66 0.39
N GLY A 43 -17.50 -10.30 0.23
CA GLY A 43 -18.28 -10.55 -0.98
C GLY A 43 -18.68 -12.00 -1.22
N ASN A 44 -19.18 -12.27 -2.42
CA ASN A 44 -19.64 -13.59 -2.83
C ASN A 44 -18.64 -14.18 -3.82
N HIS A 45 -18.07 -15.33 -3.48
CA HIS A 45 -17.22 -16.10 -4.37
C HIS A 45 -17.97 -17.36 -4.80
N GLN A 46 -17.88 -17.69 -6.09
CA GLN A 46 -18.46 -18.91 -6.66
C GLN A 46 -17.41 -19.66 -7.46
N ILE A 47 -17.28 -20.96 -7.19
CA ILE A 47 -16.41 -21.88 -7.92
C ILE A 47 -17.23 -23.11 -8.26
N GLY A 48 -17.62 -23.23 -9.53
CA GLY A 48 -18.54 -24.28 -9.97
C GLY A 48 -19.86 -24.18 -9.18
N ALA A 49 -20.20 -25.24 -8.44
CA ALA A 49 -21.38 -25.28 -7.57
C ALA A 49 -21.13 -24.74 -6.15
N ILE A 50 -19.88 -24.49 -5.76
CA ILE A 50 -19.53 -24.04 -4.42
C ILE A 50 -19.67 -22.52 -4.34
N SER A 51 -20.45 -22.03 -3.40
CA SER A 51 -20.49 -20.61 -3.05
C SER A 51 -20.01 -20.40 -1.61
N TYR A 52 -19.27 -19.31 -1.37
CA TYR A 52 -18.88 -18.90 -0.02
C TYR A 52 -18.93 -17.37 0.11
N ASN A 53 -19.51 -16.89 1.22
CA ASN A 53 -19.74 -15.46 1.50
C ASN A 53 -19.66 -15.13 3.00
N GLU A 54 -20.03 -13.90 3.39
CA GLU A 54 -20.04 -13.44 4.78
C GLU A 54 -21.08 -14.14 5.69
N GLU A 55 -22.21 -14.59 5.13
CA GLU A 55 -23.36 -15.13 5.90
C GLU A 55 -23.32 -16.65 6.02
N GLN A 56 -22.63 -17.34 5.11
CA GLN A 56 -22.25 -18.74 5.23
C GLN A 56 -21.06 -18.81 6.17
N SER A 57 -21.36 -18.99 7.45
CA SER A 57 -20.39 -19.40 8.46
C SER A 57 -19.45 -20.46 7.88
N ILE A 58 -18.17 -20.32 8.25
CA ILE A 58 -17.05 -21.24 8.01
C ILE A 58 -17.30 -22.58 8.78
N GLU A 59 -18.51 -23.13 8.70
CA GLU A 59 -18.99 -24.31 9.43
C GLU A 59 -18.83 -25.61 8.63
N VAL A 60 -18.54 -25.54 7.33
CA VAL A 60 -18.36 -26.72 6.45
C VAL A 60 -16.89 -26.94 6.06
N VAL A 61 -15.97 -26.35 6.83
CA VAL A 61 -14.54 -26.57 6.62
C VAL A 61 -14.09 -27.77 7.45
N GLU A 62 -13.82 -28.88 6.78
CA GLU A 62 -13.38 -30.13 7.39
C GLU A 62 -11.97 -30.49 6.93
N LYS A 63 -11.32 -31.41 7.66
CA LYS A 63 -10.07 -32.00 7.17
C LYS A 63 -10.38 -32.96 6.03
N GLY A 64 -9.79 -32.72 4.87
CA GLY A 64 -10.02 -33.50 3.68
C GLY A 64 -8.79 -33.58 2.78
N ILE A 65 -8.96 -34.37 1.72
CA ILE A 65 -7.99 -34.53 0.64
C ILE A 65 -8.70 -34.08 -0.64
N VAL A 66 -8.03 -33.23 -1.42
CA VAL A 66 -8.49 -32.84 -2.76
C VAL A 66 -7.38 -33.18 -3.76
N ASP A 67 -7.72 -34.05 -4.70
CA ASP A 67 -6.83 -34.44 -5.80
C ASP A 67 -7.26 -33.73 -7.09
N LEU A 68 -6.30 -33.24 -7.87
CA LEU A 68 -6.52 -32.77 -9.23
C LEU A 68 -6.29 -33.90 -10.23
N ASP A 69 -6.94 -33.84 -11.39
CA ASP A 69 -6.85 -34.88 -12.44
C ASP A 69 -5.42 -35.18 -12.92
N HIS A 70 -4.50 -34.21 -12.76
CA HIS A 70 -3.10 -34.32 -13.15
C HIS A 70 -2.18 -34.77 -12.00
N GLY A 71 -2.73 -35.19 -10.85
CA GLY A 71 -1.98 -35.84 -9.77
C GLY A 71 -1.58 -34.94 -8.60
N SER A 72 -1.66 -33.61 -8.73
CA SER A 72 -1.42 -32.71 -7.59
C SER A 72 -2.48 -32.89 -6.51
N ARG A 73 -2.04 -32.83 -5.26
CA ARG A 73 -2.86 -33.18 -4.10
C ARG A 73 -2.76 -32.13 -3.01
N PHE A 74 -3.89 -31.81 -2.38
CA PHE A 74 -3.95 -30.99 -1.18
C PHE A 74 -4.50 -31.80 -0.01
N GLU A 75 -3.84 -31.71 1.14
CA GLU A 75 -4.26 -32.32 2.40
C GLU A 75 -4.42 -31.23 3.46
N GLY A 76 -5.63 -30.98 3.95
CA GLY A 76 -5.84 -29.90 4.90
C GLY A 76 -7.30 -29.52 5.11
N LEU A 77 -7.52 -28.25 5.42
CA LEU A 77 -8.86 -27.68 5.56
C LEU A 77 -9.50 -27.45 4.18
N VAL A 78 -10.64 -28.09 3.97
CA VAL A 78 -11.36 -28.14 2.69
C VAL A 78 -12.79 -27.67 2.90
N LEU A 79 -13.27 -26.79 2.04
CA LEU A 79 -14.68 -26.46 1.94
C LEU A 79 -15.36 -27.48 1.02
N THR A 80 -16.35 -28.21 1.52
CA THR A 80 -17.06 -29.25 0.76
C THR A 80 -18.52 -28.89 0.47
N GLU A 81 -18.94 -28.98 -0.78
CA GLU A 81 -20.35 -28.89 -1.17
C GLU A 81 -20.64 -29.88 -2.31
N ASN A 82 -21.71 -30.67 -2.21
CA ASN A 82 -22.17 -31.59 -3.25
C ASN A 82 -21.06 -32.51 -3.84
N LYS A 83 -20.18 -33.03 -2.98
CA LYS A 83 -19.02 -33.92 -3.32
C LYS A 83 -17.83 -33.24 -4.01
N LEU A 84 -17.87 -31.94 -4.29
CA LEU A 84 -16.65 -31.18 -4.61
C LEU A 84 -16.03 -30.65 -3.31
N GLY A 85 -14.70 -30.71 -3.25
CA GLY A 85 -13.91 -30.07 -2.20
C GLY A 85 -12.95 -29.05 -2.81
N ILE A 86 -12.84 -27.88 -2.20
CA ILE A 86 -11.80 -26.90 -2.54
C ILE A 86 -10.91 -26.64 -1.32
N PRO A 87 -9.58 -26.47 -1.50
CA PRO A 87 -8.71 -26.01 -0.43
C PRO A 87 -9.24 -24.69 0.14
N PHE A 88 -9.42 -24.62 1.46
CA PHE A 88 -9.99 -23.46 2.13
C PHE A 88 -9.47 -23.33 3.57
N GLY A 89 -8.18 -23.05 3.70
CA GLY A 89 -7.50 -22.91 4.99
C GLY A 89 -6.12 -23.55 4.99
N TYR A 90 -5.60 -23.85 6.18
CA TYR A 90 -4.27 -24.44 6.31
C TYR A 90 -4.23 -25.87 5.77
N GLY A 91 -3.17 -26.19 5.03
CA GLY A 91 -2.88 -27.54 4.59
C GLY A 91 -1.52 -27.68 3.93
N GLU A 92 -1.31 -28.85 3.36
CA GLU A 92 -0.09 -29.26 2.67
C GLU A 92 -0.42 -29.57 1.21
N MET A 93 0.35 -29.02 0.28
CA MET A 93 0.20 -29.27 -1.15
C MET A 93 1.37 -30.10 -1.66
N TYR A 94 1.07 -31.10 -2.48
CA TYR A 94 1.98 -32.04 -3.07
C TYR A 94 1.87 -32.00 -4.60
N ASP A 95 3.00 -32.20 -5.30
CA ASP A 95 3.00 -32.42 -6.74
C ASP A 95 2.54 -33.83 -7.13
N ASP A 96 2.53 -34.13 -8.42
CA ASP A 96 2.13 -35.42 -9.00
C ASP A 96 3.11 -36.57 -8.71
N ASP A 97 4.34 -36.25 -8.34
CA ASP A 97 5.34 -37.21 -7.84
C ASP A 97 5.22 -37.43 -6.32
N GLY A 98 4.35 -36.67 -5.63
CA GLY A 98 4.13 -36.74 -4.19
C GLY A 98 5.15 -35.97 -3.35
N PHE A 99 5.97 -35.09 -3.96
CA PHE A 99 6.83 -34.18 -3.21
C PHE A 99 6.02 -33.03 -2.62
N LEU A 100 6.32 -32.70 -1.36
CA LEU A 100 5.72 -31.56 -0.69
C LEU A 100 6.20 -30.26 -1.34
N LEU A 101 5.25 -29.46 -1.85
CA LEU A 101 5.51 -28.16 -2.45
C LEU A 101 5.25 -26.98 -1.50
N TYR A 102 4.23 -27.08 -0.63
CA TYR A 102 3.80 -25.95 0.19
C TYR A 102 3.10 -26.38 1.48
N LYS A 103 3.29 -25.61 2.56
CA LYS A 103 2.51 -25.65 3.79
C LYS A 103 2.04 -24.25 4.15
N GLY A 104 0.74 -24.06 4.35
CA GLY A 104 0.17 -22.77 4.73
C GLY A 104 -1.29 -22.64 4.32
N ILE A 105 -1.81 -21.41 4.35
CA ILE A 105 -3.19 -21.15 3.91
C ILE A 105 -3.27 -21.31 2.39
N MET A 106 -4.23 -22.10 1.95
CA MET A 106 -4.61 -22.28 0.56
C MET A 106 -6.09 -22.02 0.40
N ILE A 107 -6.45 -21.20 -0.58
CA ILE A 107 -7.84 -20.88 -0.92
C ILE A 107 -7.97 -21.10 -2.41
N ASN A 108 -8.77 -22.10 -2.80
CA ASN A 108 -8.96 -22.46 -4.19
C ASN A 108 -7.63 -22.60 -4.96
N TRP A 109 -6.75 -23.48 -4.48
CA TRP A 109 -5.45 -23.79 -5.10
C TRP A 109 -4.50 -22.61 -5.26
N LYS A 110 -4.76 -21.49 -4.57
CA LYS A 110 -3.87 -20.34 -4.52
C LYS A 110 -3.38 -20.12 -3.10
N ARG A 111 -2.09 -19.80 -2.97
CA ARG A 111 -1.45 -19.53 -1.69
C ARG A 111 -1.85 -18.15 -1.16
N PHE A 112 -2.22 -18.08 0.10
CA PHE A 112 -2.54 -16.85 0.81
C PHE A 112 -1.92 -16.85 2.21
N GLY A 113 -1.82 -15.69 2.85
CA GLY A 113 -1.35 -15.56 4.23
C GLY A 113 0.08 -16.04 4.42
N TYR A 114 0.46 -16.39 5.65
CA TYR A 114 1.79 -16.92 5.93
C TYR A 114 1.90 -18.39 5.50
N GLY A 115 3.00 -18.75 4.85
CA GLY A 115 3.26 -20.12 4.43
C GLY A 115 4.69 -20.36 3.97
N THR A 116 5.02 -21.64 3.79
CA THR A 116 6.36 -22.13 3.46
C THR A 116 6.29 -22.98 2.21
N SER A 117 7.08 -22.65 1.17
CA SER A 117 7.29 -23.52 0.00
C SER A 117 8.62 -24.26 0.10
N TYR A 118 8.73 -25.36 -0.65
CA TYR A 118 9.86 -26.28 -0.57
C TYR A 118 10.44 -26.56 -1.96
N HIS A 119 11.76 -26.75 -2.01
CA HIS A 119 12.43 -27.35 -3.15
C HIS A 119 12.09 -28.85 -3.23
N ASN A 120 12.27 -29.46 -4.39
CA ASN A 120 12.04 -30.89 -4.61
C ASN A 120 12.89 -31.84 -3.73
N ASN A 121 13.96 -31.33 -3.10
CA ASN A 121 14.75 -32.09 -2.13
C ASN A 121 14.25 -31.95 -0.69
N GLY A 122 13.11 -31.28 -0.47
CA GLY A 122 12.50 -31.05 0.83
C GLY A 122 13.08 -29.89 1.64
N CYS A 123 14.12 -29.21 1.14
CA CYS A 123 14.61 -27.98 1.77
C CYS A 123 13.61 -26.85 1.55
N ILE A 124 13.50 -25.93 2.51
CA ILE A 124 12.67 -24.73 2.37
C ILE A 124 13.18 -23.93 1.16
N GLU A 125 12.26 -23.47 0.31
CA GLU A 125 12.52 -22.57 -0.80
C GLU A 125 12.18 -21.12 -0.40
N TYR A 126 11.01 -20.94 0.20
CA TYR A 126 10.54 -19.65 0.67
C TYR A 126 9.74 -19.80 1.96
N GLU A 127 9.91 -18.86 2.87
CA GLU A 127 9.15 -18.72 4.11
C GLU A 127 8.68 -17.26 4.22
N GLY A 128 7.37 -17.02 4.15
CA GLY A 128 6.84 -15.66 4.20
C GLY A 128 5.36 -15.57 3.86
N TYR A 129 4.90 -14.35 3.57
CA TYR A 129 3.51 -14.13 3.19
C TYR A 129 3.28 -14.39 1.68
N TRP A 130 2.04 -14.76 1.38
CA TRP A 130 1.53 -15.08 0.06
C TRP A 130 0.21 -14.36 -0.16
N CYS A 131 -0.05 -14.01 -1.40
CA CYS A 131 -1.31 -13.42 -1.82
C CYS A 131 -1.57 -13.80 -3.28
N ASP A 132 -2.69 -14.48 -3.53
CA ASP A 132 -3.09 -14.90 -4.88
C ASP A 132 -1.96 -15.64 -5.62
N ASP A 133 -1.33 -16.58 -4.92
CA ASP A 133 -0.20 -17.39 -5.40
C ASP A 133 1.13 -16.66 -5.60
N ASN A 134 1.18 -15.37 -5.30
CA ASN A 134 2.39 -14.57 -5.39
C ASN A 134 3.01 -14.34 -4.00
N ARG A 135 4.34 -14.29 -3.93
CA ARG A 135 5.04 -13.86 -2.71
C ARG A 135 4.61 -12.43 -2.38
N PHE A 136 4.32 -12.19 -1.11
CA PHE A 136 3.82 -10.90 -0.62
C PHE A 136 4.43 -10.60 0.75
N GLY A 137 4.50 -9.33 1.14
CA GLY A 137 4.98 -8.91 2.45
C GLY A 137 6.40 -9.39 2.76
N ILE A 138 6.76 -9.47 4.03
CA ILE A 138 8.11 -9.90 4.44
C ILE A 138 8.27 -11.41 4.18
N GLY A 139 9.36 -11.79 3.52
CA GLY A 139 9.70 -13.18 3.26
C GLY A 139 11.20 -13.46 3.23
N LYS A 140 11.56 -14.73 3.37
CA LYS A 140 12.93 -15.26 3.28
C LYS A 140 13.01 -16.28 2.17
N VAL A 141 14.06 -16.21 1.37
CA VAL A 141 14.37 -17.16 0.29
C VAL A 141 15.61 -17.97 0.67
N TYR A 142 15.56 -19.26 0.44
CA TYR A 142 16.65 -20.19 0.72
C TYR A 142 17.05 -20.98 -0.52
N ASP A 143 18.32 -21.34 -0.63
CA ASP A 143 18.81 -22.22 -1.69
C ASP A 143 18.51 -23.70 -1.38
N ARG A 144 18.87 -24.58 -2.33
CA ARG A 144 18.67 -26.04 -2.20
C ARG A 144 19.54 -26.69 -1.11
N TYR A 145 20.46 -25.96 -0.50
CA TYR A 145 21.27 -26.42 0.63
C TYR A 145 20.74 -25.90 1.97
N GLY A 146 19.62 -25.17 1.96
CA GLY A 146 19.01 -24.55 3.14
C GLY A 146 19.71 -23.28 3.60
N LYS A 147 20.59 -22.69 2.78
CA LYS A 147 21.25 -21.43 3.11
C LYS A 147 20.33 -20.26 2.76
N LEU A 148 20.20 -19.31 3.68
CA LEU A 148 19.48 -18.05 3.44
C LEU A 148 20.16 -17.28 2.30
N VAL A 149 19.39 -17.01 1.24
CA VAL A 149 19.81 -16.25 0.06
C VAL A 149 19.38 -14.80 0.18
N ASN A 150 18.11 -14.57 0.54
CA ASN A 150 17.55 -13.23 0.60
C ASN A 150 16.51 -13.11 1.72
N LYS A 151 16.35 -11.90 2.28
CA LYS A 151 15.25 -11.52 3.17
C LYS A 151 14.81 -10.11 2.79
N CYS A 152 13.63 -9.99 2.20
CA CYS A 152 13.09 -8.73 1.69
C CYS A 152 11.57 -8.69 1.83
N GLU A 153 10.97 -7.56 1.45
CA GLU A 153 9.53 -7.42 1.28
C GLU A 153 9.16 -7.73 -0.18
N TRP A 154 7.99 -8.31 -0.40
CA TRP A 154 7.47 -8.73 -1.70
C TRP A 154 6.13 -8.07 -1.98
N CYS A 155 5.86 -7.75 -3.24
CA CYS A 155 4.55 -7.30 -3.69
C CYS A 155 4.26 -7.96 -5.03
N ASN A 156 3.21 -8.78 -5.06
CA ASN A 156 2.81 -9.54 -6.25
C ASN A 156 3.98 -10.29 -6.92
N GLY A 157 4.82 -10.94 -6.10
CA GLY A 157 5.92 -11.78 -6.56
C GLY A 157 7.19 -11.02 -6.94
N ILE A 158 7.18 -9.70 -6.86
CA ILE A 158 8.34 -8.84 -7.15
C ILE A 158 9.00 -8.44 -5.82
N GLU A 159 10.32 -8.54 -5.75
CA GLU A 159 11.09 -7.99 -4.63
C GLU A 159 10.87 -6.48 -4.57
N CYS A 160 10.35 -6.01 -3.45
CA CYS A 160 10.09 -4.60 -3.24
C CYS A 160 11.37 -3.89 -2.84
N ASP A 161 11.73 -2.89 -3.62
CA ASP A 161 12.66 -1.89 -3.13
C ASP A 161 11.97 -1.05 -2.05
N ILE A 162 12.77 -0.68 -1.06
CA ILE A 162 12.37 0.23 0.01
C ILE A 162 12.17 1.63 -0.57
N ASP A 163 12.91 1.95 -1.64
CA ASP A 163 12.92 3.24 -2.30
C ASP A 163 12.24 3.17 -3.67
N TYR A 164 11.39 4.15 -3.96
CA TYR A 164 10.89 4.42 -5.30
C TYR A 164 11.53 5.69 -5.83
N GLU A 165 12.18 5.61 -6.98
CA GLU A 165 12.62 6.79 -7.75
C GLU A 165 12.15 6.66 -9.21
N GLY A 166 11.36 7.63 -9.68
CA GLY A 166 10.83 7.60 -11.03
C GLY A 166 9.77 8.66 -11.32
N ASP A 167 9.13 8.57 -12.48
CA ASP A 167 8.08 9.49 -12.93
C ASP A 167 6.65 9.00 -12.63
N GLY A 168 6.49 7.82 -12.03
CA GLY A 168 5.20 7.16 -11.83
C GLY A 168 4.83 6.12 -12.89
N SER A 169 5.70 5.86 -13.87
CA SER A 169 5.47 4.82 -14.91
C SER A 169 5.58 3.40 -14.38
N LYS A 170 6.41 3.18 -13.36
CA LYS A 170 6.57 1.88 -12.70
C LYS A 170 5.54 1.73 -11.58
N PRO A 171 5.06 0.49 -11.31
CA PRO A 171 4.17 0.23 -10.20
C PRO A 171 4.72 0.75 -8.87
N LEU A 172 3.85 1.41 -8.09
CA LEU A 172 4.11 1.84 -6.73
C LEU A 172 3.76 0.68 -5.78
N ASN A 173 4.66 0.35 -4.87
CA ASN A 173 4.48 -0.69 -3.86
C ASN A 173 4.07 -0.12 -2.49
N ILE A 174 3.12 -0.77 -1.81
CA ILE A 174 2.65 -0.41 -0.46
C ILE A 174 3.72 -0.57 0.64
N GLY A 175 4.73 -1.41 0.40
CA GLY A 175 5.87 -1.61 1.30
C GLY A 175 6.95 -0.54 1.21
N MET A 176 6.88 0.38 0.23
CA MET A 176 7.90 1.41 0.06
C MET A 176 7.93 2.35 1.28
N LYS A 177 9.13 2.80 1.62
CA LYS A 177 9.36 3.79 2.68
C LYS A 177 9.70 5.16 2.12
N HIS A 178 10.35 5.21 0.97
CA HIS A 178 10.83 6.47 0.41
C HIS A 178 10.27 6.63 -1.01
N LEU A 179 9.38 7.60 -1.20
CA LEU A 179 8.83 7.95 -2.52
C LEU A 179 9.55 9.18 -3.06
N LYS A 180 10.23 9.05 -4.20
CA LYS A 180 10.81 10.16 -4.95
C LYS A 180 10.24 10.19 -6.37
N LEU A 181 9.46 11.22 -6.65
CA LEU A 181 8.96 11.51 -7.99
C LEU A 181 9.86 12.53 -8.68
N ASN A 182 10.29 12.21 -9.90
CA ASN A 182 11.04 13.13 -10.74
C ASN A 182 10.18 14.32 -11.18
N ASP A 183 10.86 15.37 -11.68
CA ASP A 183 10.19 16.50 -12.31
C ASP A 183 9.26 16.02 -13.43
N ASN A 184 8.15 16.72 -13.64
CA ASN A 184 7.17 16.43 -14.69
C ASN A 184 6.65 14.98 -14.64
N CYS A 185 6.41 14.45 -13.43
CA CYS A 185 5.91 13.09 -13.26
C CYS A 185 4.61 12.86 -14.06
N ILE A 186 4.40 11.64 -14.55
CA ILE A 186 3.25 11.30 -15.41
C ILE A 186 1.94 11.12 -14.62
N LEU A 187 2.02 11.14 -13.30
CA LEU A 187 0.87 10.95 -12.40
C LEU A 187 0.02 12.22 -12.38
N VAL A 188 -1.28 12.05 -12.60
CA VAL A 188 -2.25 13.16 -12.68
C VAL A 188 -3.12 13.28 -11.43
N ASP A 189 -3.14 12.24 -10.60
CA ASP A 189 -3.91 12.10 -9.38
C ASP A 189 -3.02 11.88 -8.17
N TRP A 190 -3.43 12.48 -7.05
CA TRP A 190 -2.74 12.39 -5.77
C TRP A 190 -3.57 11.58 -4.79
N ASP A 191 -3.10 10.38 -4.46
CA ASP A 191 -3.62 9.56 -3.37
C ASP A 191 -2.50 8.65 -2.86
N VAL A 192 -2.11 8.86 -1.62
CA VAL A 192 -1.06 8.08 -0.92
C VAL A 192 -1.61 7.37 0.30
N SER A 193 -2.94 7.34 0.48
CA SER A 193 -3.60 6.82 1.69
C SER A 193 -3.29 5.34 1.98
N LEU A 194 -3.02 4.55 0.94
CA LEU A 194 -2.69 3.13 1.05
C LEU A 194 -1.18 2.85 1.13
N LEU A 195 -0.34 3.88 1.08
CA LEU A 195 1.12 3.77 1.24
C LEU A 195 1.54 4.01 2.70
N TYR A 196 0.94 3.26 3.62
CA TYR A 196 1.03 3.44 5.07
C TYR A 196 2.44 3.22 5.66
N ASN A 197 3.36 2.63 4.88
CA ASN A 197 4.75 2.43 5.28
C ASN A 197 5.66 3.62 4.94
N LEU A 198 5.17 4.65 4.22
CA LEU A 198 5.99 5.80 3.82
C LEU A 198 6.58 6.52 5.03
N GLU A 199 7.88 6.75 4.95
CA GLU A 199 8.71 7.54 5.86
C GLU A 199 9.15 8.86 5.21
N SER A 200 9.29 8.93 3.88
CA SER A 200 9.54 10.19 3.15
C SER A 200 8.81 10.29 1.82
N ILE A 201 8.40 11.51 1.48
CA ILE A 201 7.87 11.87 0.17
C ILE A 201 8.71 13.02 -0.39
N GLU A 202 9.28 12.84 -1.58
CA GLU A 202 9.92 13.86 -2.39
C GLU A 202 9.22 13.92 -3.75
N ILE A 203 8.73 15.10 -4.12
CA ILE A 203 8.10 15.36 -5.40
C ILE A 203 8.96 16.42 -6.10
N GLY A 204 9.36 16.16 -7.33
CA GLY A 204 10.11 17.09 -8.17
C GLY A 204 9.28 18.30 -8.59
N ASP A 205 9.83 19.05 -9.54
CA ASP A 205 9.22 20.27 -10.08
C ASP A 205 8.11 19.92 -11.11
N ASP A 206 7.13 20.80 -11.25
CA ASP A 206 6.09 20.73 -12.29
C ASP A 206 5.15 19.49 -12.27
N CYS A 207 4.93 18.90 -11.08
CA CYS A 207 4.05 17.73 -10.92
C CYS A 207 2.60 18.10 -10.55
N PHE A 208 1.64 17.21 -10.78
CA PHE A 208 0.28 17.27 -10.19
C PHE A 208 -0.57 18.55 -10.40
N GLY A 209 -0.37 19.31 -11.48
CA GLY A 209 -1.08 20.60 -11.68
C GLY A 209 -2.62 20.51 -11.70
N SER A 210 -3.18 19.36 -12.07
CA SER A 210 -4.63 19.09 -12.08
C SER A 210 -5.24 18.79 -10.70
N VAL A 211 -4.42 18.50 -9.69
CA VAL A 211 -4.90 18.11 -8.36
C VAL A 211 -5.58 19.29 -7.67
N LYS A 212 -6.77 19.03 -7.12
CA LYS A 212 -7.53 20.03 -6.36
C LYS A 212 -7.27 19.94 -4.86
N THR A 213 -7.16 18.73 -4.33
CA THR A 213 -6.96 18.52 -2.91
C THR A 213 -5.67 17.75 -2.70
N PHE A 214 -4.69 18.40 -2.08
CA PHE A 214 -3.54 17.71 -1.51
C PHE A 214 -3.92 17.28 -0.10
N LYS A 215 -4.11 15.99 0.11
CA LYS A 215 -4.44 15.43 1.43
C LYS A 215 -3.50 14.30 1.79
N ILE A 216 -2.98 14.36 3.01
CA ILE A 216 -2.33 13.23 3.71
C ILE A 216 -3.01 13.11 5.07
N ASP A 217 -3.46 11.91 5.42
CA ASP A 217 -4.22 11.66 6.66
C ASP A 217 -3.87 10.28 7.21
N GLY A 218 -3.35 10.21 8.43
CA GLY A 218 -3.06 8.94 9.11
C GLY A 218 -1.77 8.25 8.70
N LEU A 219 -0.88 8.89 7.91
CA LEU A 219 0.43 8.33 7.57
C LEU A 219 1.41 8.47 8.75
N ASN A 220 1.19 7.68 9.80
CA ASN A 220 1.88 7.81 11.09
C ASN A 220 3.38 7.52 11.06
N ARG A 221 3.90 6.92 9.98
CA ARG A 221 5.34 6.69 9.79
C ARG A 221 6.03 7.78 8.99
N LEU A 222 5.28 8.67 8.35
CA LEU A 222 5.81 9.71 7.48
C LEU A 222 6.55 10.74 8.31
N LYS A 223 7.84 10.95 8.01
CA LYS A 223 8.73 11.88 8.71
C LYS A 223 9.00 13.15 7.92
N THR A 224 9.12 13.03 6.60
CA THR A 224 9.52 14.17 5.75
C THR A 224 8.66 14.28 4.50
N ILE A 225 8.31 15.52 4.15
CA ILE A 225 7.64 15.86 2.89
C ILE A 225 8.45 16.96 2.23
N LYS A 226 8.81 16.76 0.96
CA LYS A 226 9.47 17.74 0.11
C LYS A 226 8.74 17.83 -1.22
N ILE A 227 8.35 19.04 -1.61
CA ILE A 227 7.65 19.33 -2.85
C ILE A 227 8.46 20.34 -3.64
N GLY A 228 8.75 20.05 -4.90
CA GLY A 228 9.45 20.92 -5.83
C GLY A 228 8.61 22.11 -6.30
N ASN A 229 9.24 23.00 -7.05
CA ASN A 229 8.62 24.22 -7.54
C ASN A 229 7.50 23.93 -8.52
N ASN A 230 6.53 24.84 -8.62
CA ASN A 230 5.44 24.78 -9.59
C ASN A 230 4.58 23.49 -9.55
N SER A 231 4.73 22.65 -8.53
CA SER A 231 4.01 21.38 -8.36
C SER A 231 2.71 21.57 -7.60
N PHE A 232 1.60 20.98 -8.05
CA PHE A 232 0.23 21.20 -7.54
C PHE A 232 -0.40 22.54 -7.95
N THR A 233 0.03 23.17 -9.04
CA THR A 233 -0.62 24.37 -9.57
C THR A 233 -0.80 24.34 -11.08
N GLN A 234 -1.82 25.06 -11.57
CA GLN A 234 -1.94 25.42 -12.99
C GLN A 234 -1.37 26.81 -13.27
N LEU A 235 -1.04 27.59 -12.24
CA LEU A 235 -0.48 28.93 -12.35
C LEU A 235 1.02 28.88 -12.08
N LYS A 236 1.82 28.87 -13.15
CA LYS A 236 3.27 28.63 -13.07
C LYS A 236 4.05 29.93 -12.80
N SER A 237 5.25 29.80 -12.24
CA SER A 237 6.17 30.91 -11.95
C SER A 237 6.60 31.75 -13.15
N THR A 238 6.46 31.22 -14.37
CA THR A 238 6.67 31.96 -15.62
C THR A 238 5.56 32.97 -15.92
N GLU A 239 4.42 32.87 -15.23
CA GLU A 239 3.28 33.76 -15.41
C GLU A 239 3.27 34.88 -14.36
N LYS A 240 2.50 35.94 -14.62
CA LYS A 240 2.18 36.92 -13.57
C LYS A 240 1.04 36.37 -12.72
N TRP A 241 1.22 36.40 -11.41
CA TRP A 241 0.18 35.98 -10.48
C TRP A 241 -1.06 36.90 -10.58
N ASP A 242 -2.25 36.30 -10.67
CA ASP A 242 -3.54 36.98 -10.76
C ASP A 242 -4.52 36.38 -9.75
N TRP A 243 -5.04 37.22 -8.85
CA TRP A 243 -5.99 36.81 -7.80
C TRP A 243 -7.26 36.17 -8.36
N ARG A 244 -7.63 36.44 -9.61
CA ARG A 244 -8.79 35.81 -10.27
C ARG A 244 -8.58 34.34 -10.59
N LYS A 245 -7.33 33.87 -10.60
CA LYS A 245 -6.96 32.46 -10.80
C LYS A 245 -6.92 31.67 -9.49
N ALA A 246 -7.10 32.33 -8.35
CA ALA A 246 -7.20 31.69 -7.05
C ALA A 246 -8.49 30.83 -6.98
N ASP A 247 -8.36 29.55 -6.64
CA ASP A 247 -9.47 28.59 -6.62
C ASP A 247 -9.77 28.15 -5.17
N GLN A 248 -10.95 28.55 -4.67
CA GLN A 248 -11.41 28.19 -3.31
C GLN A 248 -11.76 26.71 -3.16
N LEU A 249 -11.92 25.98 -4.27
CA LEU A 249 -12.12 24.52 -4.23
C LEU A 249 -10.81 23.75 -4.10
N LYS A 250 -9.66 24.43 -4.21
CA LYS A 250 -8.34 23.82 -4.05
C LYS A 250 -7.85 23.94 -2.61
N SER A 251 -7.50 22.82 -1.99
CA SER A 251 -7.22 22.75 -0.54
C SER A 251 -6.04 21.86 -0.18
N PHE A 252 -5.39 22.18 0.93
CA PHE A 252 -4.17 21.51 1.41
C PHE A 252 -4.36 21.04 2.84
N HIS A 253 -4.20 19.74 3.09
CA HIS A 253 -4.43 19.12 4.38
C HIS A 253 -3.35 18.08 4.70
N ILE A 254 -2.71 18.23 5.85
CA ILE A 254 -1.89 17.18 6.46
C ILE A 254 -2.39 16.95 7.88
N LEU A 255 -2.98 15.77 8.09
CA LEU A 255 -3.75 15.44 9.28
C LEU A 255 -3.20 14.15 9.91
N ASN A 256 -3.20 14.06 11.24
CA ASN A 256 -2.95 12.81 11.97
C ASN A 256 -1.68 12.08 11.51
N CYS A 257 -0.55 12.79 11.37
CA CYS A 257 0.73 12.18 11.01
C CYS A 257 1.67 12.29 12.21
N GLU A 258 1.66 11.26 13.05
CA GLU A 258 2.32 11.29 14.37
C GLU A 258 3.83 11.47 14.31
N SER A 259 4.50 10.91 13.28
CA SER A 259 5.96 10.98 13.14
C SER A 259 6.45 12.11 12.22
N LEU A 260 5.57 13.00 11.73
CA LEU A 260 5.98 13.99 10.74
C LEU A 260 6.84 15.08 11.38
N GLU A 261 8.08 15.22 10.93
CA GLU A 261 9.10 16.11 11.49
C GLU A 261 9.32 17.37 10.64
N SER A 262 9.28 17.24 9.30
CA SER A 262 9.57 18.37 8.40
C SER A 262 8.72 18.40 7.14
N ILE A 263 8.33 19.62 6.75
CA ILE A 263 7.62 19.93 5.50
C ILE A 263 8.42 20.99 4.74
N GLN A 264 8.74 20.72 3.48
CA GLN A 264 9.39 21.65 2.56
C GLN A 264 8.56 21.77 1.28
N ILE A 265 8.22 22.99 0.90
CA ILE A 265 7.43 23.29 -0.29
C ILE A 265 8.20 24.32 -1.12
N GLY A 266 8.49 24.00 -2.38
CA GLY A 266 9.12 24.86 -3.37
C GLY A 266 8.26 26.05 -3.74
N GLU A 267 8.81 26.99 -4.51
CA GLU A 267 8.09 28.19 -4.91
C GLU A 267 6.97 27.84 -5.91
N TRP A 268 5.86 28.58 -5.85
CA TRP A 268 4.70 28.46 -6.73
C TRP A 268 3.94 27.14 -6.70
N SER A 269 4.32 26.17 -5.90
CA SER A 269 3.69 24.84 -5.87
C SER A 269 2.16 24.92 -5.68
N PHE A 270 1.69 25.71 -4.74
CA PHE A 270 0.26 25.87 -4.45
C PHE A 270 -0.22 27.29 -4.73
N SER A 271 0.18 27.88 -5.87
CA SER A 271 -0.05 29.31 -6.15
C SER A 271 -1.50 29.70 -6.45
N ASP A 272 -2.31 28.74 -6.90
CA ASP A 272 -3.75 28.87 -7.18
C ASP A 272 -4.63 28.21 -6.10
N PHE A 273 -4.04 27.71 -5.02
CA PHE A 273 -4.79 27.18 -3.88
C PHE A 273 -5.29 28.35 -3.01
N ALA A 274 -6.62 28.45 -2.87
CA ALA A 274 -7.29 29.48 -2.09
C ALA A 274 -8.35 28.94 -1.13
N GLY A 275 -8.53 27.63 -1.08
CA GLY A 275 -9.36 26.95 -0.09
C GLY A 275 -8.62 26.73 1.23
N ASP A 276 -9.08 25.73 1.98
CA ASP A 276 -8.56 25.41 3.30
C ASP A 276 -7.08 25.01 3.24
N PHE A 277 -6.30 25.55 4.17
CA PHE A 277 -4.96 25.07 4.52
C PHE A 277 -5.03 24.57 5.96
N GLU A 278 -4.78 23.29 6.19
CA GLU A 278 -4.89 22.68 7.51
C GLU A 278 -3.70 21.76 7.80
N LEU A 279 -3.00 22.07 8.90
CA LEU A 279 -2.06 21.17 9.55
C LEU A 279 -2.63 20.78 10.91
N LYS A 280 -2.90 19.49 11.14
CA LYS A 280 -3.58 19.04 12.35
C LYS A 280 -3.03 17.74 12.92
N ASN A 281 -2.88 17.68 14.24
CA ASN A 281 -2.43 16.49 14.97
C ASN A 281 -1.06 16.00 14.46
N LEU A 282 -0.06 16.88 14.54
CA LEU A 282 1.32 16.67 14.07
C LEU A 282 2.31 16.89 15.24
N PRO A 283 2.31 16.01 16.26
CA PRO A 283 3.02 16.25 17.52
C PRO A 283 4.55 16.31 17.39
N GLN A 284 5.13 15.70 16.34
CA GLN A 284 6.58 15.70 16.09
C GLN A 284 7.04 16.78 15.10
N LEU A 285 6.13 17.64 14.62
CA LEU A 285 6.47 18.61 13.57
C LEU A 285 7.39 19.71 14.11
N GLN A 286 8.61 19.76 13.56
CA GLN A 286 9.67 20.67 14.01
C GLN A 286 9.93 21.80 13.01
N SER A 287 9.72 21.56 11.71
CA SER A 287 10.03 22.55 10.68
C SER A 287 9.03 22.57 9.54
N ILE A 288 8.67 23.79 9.14
CA ILE A 288 7.87 24.06 7.93
C ILE A 288 8.61 25.13 7.14
N GLN A 289 8.98 24.82 5.90
CA GLN A 289 9.54 25.78 4.96
C GLN A 289 8.66 25.85 3.72
N ILE A 290 8.19 27.05 3.39
CA ILE A 290 7.38 27.33 2.19
C ILE A 290 8.08 28.41 1.37
N GLY A 291 8.54 28.04 0.17
CA GLY A 291 9.41 28.85 -0.69
C GLY A 291 10.86 28.89 -0.22
N THR A 292 11.60 29.89 -0.70
CA THR A 292 13.03 30.06 -0.41
C THR A 292 13.29 31.18 0.60
N ILE A 293 14.06 30.88 1.65
CA ILE A 293 14.46 31.87 2.66
C ILE A 293 15.54 32.80 2.09
N GLY A 294 15.44 34.09 2.37
CA GLY A 294 16.52 35.05 2.13
C GLY A 294 16.67 35.54 0.68
N THR A 295 15.73 35.22 -0.21
CA THR A 295 15.72 35.76 -1.57
C THR A 295 14.78 36.98 -1.65
N ILE A 296 15.30 38.12 -2.13
CA ILE A 296 14.51 39.34 -2.36
C ILE A 296 13.99 39.44 -3.81
N ARG A 297 14.37 38.49 -4.66
CA ARG A 297 14.12 38.52 -6.12
C ARG A 297 13.02 37.59 -6.58
N SER A 298 12.52 36.70 -5.72
CA SER A 298 11.43 35.78 -6.04
C SER A 298 10.39 35.79 -4.94
N TRP A 299 9.13 35.86 -5.33
CA TRP A 299 8.01 35.68 -4.43
C TRP A 299 7.56 34.22 -4.53
N SER A 300 7.30 33.59 -3.38
CA SER A 300 6.90 32.19 -3.31
C SER A 300 5.51 31.95 -3.92
N TYR A 301 4.57 32.90 -3.78
CA TYR A 301 3.15 32.83 -4.19
C TYR A 301 2.34 31.60 -3.73
N ASN A 302 2.94 30.64 -3.02
CA ASN A 302 2.21 29.56 -2.36
C ASN A 302 1.11 30.10 -1.45
N PHE A 303 -0.09 29.54 -1.57
CA PHE A 303 -1.22 29.81 -0.67
C PHE A 303 -1.59 31.30 -0.57
N CYS A 304 -1.35 32.11 -1.62
CA CYS A 304 -1.47 33.57 -1.57
C CYS A 304 -2.87 34.09 -1.17
N TYR A 305 -3.92 33.28 -1.35
CA TYR A 305 -5.31 33.60 -0.99
C TYR A 305 -5.91 32.65 0.06
N SER A 306 -5.11 31.78 0.66
CA SER A 306 -5.54 30.86 1.73
C SER A 306 -5.19 31.40 3.12
N SER A 307 -5.98 31.01 4.11
CA SER A 307 -5.65 31.27 5.52
C SER A 307 -4.80 30.13 6.06
N PHE A 308 -3.68 30.44 6.70
CA PHE A 308 -2.79 29.46 7.30
C PHE A 308 -3.29 29.03 8.69
N VAL A 309 -3.69 27.75 8.84
CA VAL A 309 -4.23 27.22 10.10
C VAL A 309 -3.45 25.99 10.56
N ILE A 310 -2.93 26.05 11.80
CA ILE A 310 -2.31 24.93 12.51
C ILE A 310 -3.15 24.59 13.75
N ARG A 311 -3.44 23.31 13.98
CA ARG A 311 -4.25 22.80 15.11
C ARG A 311 -3.66 21.53 15.71
N GLY A 312 -3.98 21.24 16.98
CA GLY A 312 -3.64 19.96 17.61
C GLY A 312 -2.13 19.69 17.68
N ILE A 313 -1.31 20.75 17.67
CA ILE A 313 0.09 20.66 18.09
C ILE A 313 0.09 20.98 19.57
N ASP A 314 0.18 19.96 20.40
CA ASP A 314 0.60 20.14 21.79
C ASP A 314 2.06 20.58 21.71
N MET A 315 2.30 21.89 21.75
CA MET A 315 3.68 22.39 21.82
C MET A 315 4.30 21.81 23.09
N ILE A 316 5.19 20.82 22.92
CA ILE A 316 6.11 20.42 23.97
C ILE A 316 6.96 21.66 24.24
N SER A 317 6.53 22.43 25.22
CA SER A 317 7.28 23.53 25.80
C SER A 317 8.43 22.92 26.59
N ASN A 318 9.49 22.54 25.88
CA ASN A 318 10.78 22.30 26.50
C ASN A 318 11.37 23.67 26.84
N ILE A 319 11.02 24.17 28.03
CA ILE A 319 11.77 25.19 28.77
C ILE A 319 12.89 24.49 29.53
#